data_AF-A0A852DLF3-F1
#
_entry.id   AF-A0A852DLF3-F1
#
_cell.length_a   1.000
_cell.length_b   1.000
_cell.length_c   1.000
_cell.angle_alpha   90.00
_cell.angle_beta   90.00
_cell.angle_gamma   90.00
#
_symmetry.space_group_name_H-M   'P 1'
#
loop_
_entity.id
_entity.type
_entity.pdbx_description
1 polymer ?
#
loop_
_entity_poly.entity_id
_entity_poly.type
_entity_poly.pdbx_seq_one_letter_code
_entity_poly.pdbx_strand_id
1 'polypeptide(L)'
;GQYLSLEQLRDLVQPSPATLMTVLKWLQGHGVEDCRSVATLDFLECYLPASTAERLLPGAEFHRYVQGQQSLVRSPLPYTVPAELAEHLDFVGGLHRFPAERRAVSRARRDPQLAPQLARASFHLGVTPAVLRQRYNMTGGDVGLLPNNSQACAQFLEQYFHQADLAEFMQLFGSGFAHRTQVDRVVG
;
A
#
# COMPACT_ATOMS: atom_id res chain seq x y z
N GLY A 1 22.49 4.58 9.97
CA GLY A 1 23.92 4.45 9.63
C GLY A 1 24.30 2.99 9.52
N GLN A 2 24.15 2.22 10.60
CA GLN A 2 24.30 0.77 10.59
C GLN A 2 22.91 0.12 10.54
N TYR A 3 22.38 -0.06 9.33
CA TYR A 3 21.09 -0.71 9.12
C TYR A 3 21.30 -2.22 8.96
N LEU A 4 20.31 -3.02 9.38
CA LEU A 4 20.34 -4.47 9.19
C LEU A 4 20.00 -4.82 7.73
N SER A 5 20.64 -5.87 7.20
CA SER A 5 20.13 -6.53 6.00
C SER A 5 18.82 -7.25 6.31
N LEU A 6 18.07 -7.64 5.27
CA LEU A 6 16.82 -8.36 5.45
C LEU A 6 17.05 -9.74 6.10
N GLU A 7 18.17 -10.40 5.79
CA GLU A 7 18.57 -11.67 6.39
C GLU A 7 18.91 -11.50 7.87
N GLN A 8 19.66 -10.45 8.22
CA GLN A 8 19.96 -10.15 9.62
C GLN A 8 18.70 -9.81 10.42
N LEU A 9 17.75 -9.10 9.79
CA LEU A 9 16.46 -8.82 10.41
C LEU A 9 15.66 -10.11 10.62
N ARG A 10 15.58 -10.99 9.61
CA ARG A 10 14.96 -12.31 9.74
C ARG A 10 15.56 -13.08 10.91
N ASP A 11 16.88 -13.17 10.98
CA ASP A 11 17.54 -13.95 12.03
C ASP A 11 17.24 -13.41 13.43
N LEU A 12 16.90 -12.11 13.54
CA LEU A 12 16.49 -11.46 14.78
C LEU A 12 15.01 -11.67 15.13
N VAL A 13 14.11 -11.66 14.15
CA VAL A 13 12.65 -11.58 14.39
C VAL A 13 11.87 -12.84 14.00
N GLN A 14 12.48 -13.79 13.30
CA GLN A 14 11.77 -14.98 12.85
C GLN A 14 11.14 -15.72 14.04
N PRO A 15 9.93 -16.30 13.86
CA PRO A 15 9.30 -17.06 14.93
C PRO A 15 10.13 -18.29 15.33
N SER A 16 9.94 -18.74 16.57
CA SER A 16 10.60 -19.96 17.03
C SER A 16 10.16 -21.19 16.20
N PRO A 17 10.99 -22.24 16.10
CA PRO A 17 10.58 -23.49 15.45
C PRO A 17 9.28 -24.07 16.05
N ALA A 18 9.08 -23.91 17.37
CA ALA A 18 7.85 -24.34 18.04
C ALA A 18 6.63 -23.55 17.53
N THR A 19 6.73 -22.22 17.44
CA THR A 19 5.67 -21.35 16.88
C THR A 19 5.28 -21.78 15.47
N LEU A 20 6.28 -21.95 14.59
CA LEU A 20 6.04 -22.35 13.20
C LEU A 20 5.36 -23.72 13.12
N MET A 21 5.84 -24.70 13.89
CA MET A 21 5.24 -26.04 13.92
C MET A 21 3.80 -26.01 14.44
N THR A 22 3.51 -25.27 15.51
CA THR A 22 2.16 -25.19 16.08
C THR A 22 1.17 -24.58 15.08
N VAL A 23 1.54 -23.46 14.45
CA VAL A 23 0.69 -22.78 13.46
C VAL A 23 0.48 -23.63 12.22
N LEU A 24 1.54 -24.24 11.67
CA LEU A 24 1.44 -25.10 10.48
C LEU A 24 0.59 -26.34 10.75
N LYS A 25 0.75 -26.97 11.92
CA LYS A 25 -0.06 -28.14 12.31
C LYS A 25 -1.53 -27.77 12.46
N TRP A 26 -1.83 -26.60 13.05
CA TRP A 26 -3.20 -26.10 13.17
C TRP A 26 -3.86 -25.87 11.80
N LEU A 27 -3.13 -25.24 10.86
CA LEU A 27 -3.59 -25.02 9.49
C LEU A 27 -3.80 -26.34 8.73
N GLN A 28 -2.84 -27.25 8.79
CA GLN A 28 -2.92 -28.57 8.15
C GLN A 28 -4.07 -29.41 8.72
N GLY A 29 -4.34 -29.31 10.03
CA GLY A 29 -5.49 -29.97 10.68
C GLY A 29 -6.84 -29.56 10.10
N HIS A 30 -6.91 -28.42 9.41
CA HIS A 30 -8.09 -27.92 8.71
C HIS A 30 -8.00 -28.04 7.19
N GLY A 31 -7.00 -28.76 6.68
CA GLY A 31 -6.77 -28.96 5.24
C GLY A 31 -6.23 -27.73 4.52
N VAL A 32 -5.56 -26.81 5.23
CA VAL A 32 -4.94 -25.62 4.64
C VAL A 32 -3.46 -25.90 4.38
N GLU A 33 -3.10 -25.98 3.09
CA GLU A 33 -1.75 -26.36 2.65
C GLU A 33 -1.09 -25.34 1.70
N ASP A 34 -1.87 -24.61 0.90
CA ASP A 34 -1.36 -23.57 0.00
C ASP A 34 -1.09 -22.28 0.78
N CYS A 35 0.02 -22.30 1.50
CA CYS A 35 0.53 -21.19 2.28
C CYS A 35 1.89 -20.72 1.79
N ARG A 36 2.11 -19.41 1.79
CA ARG A 36 3.37 -18.77 1.42
C ARG A 36 3.81 -17.85 2.54
N SER A 37 5.12 -17.81 2.77
CA SER A 37 5.71 -16.93 3.77
C SER A 37 6.55 -15.84 3.12
N VAL A 38 6.84 -14.81 3.89
CA VAL A 38 7.75 -13.70 3.52
C VAL A 38 9.17 -14.04 3.93
N ALA A 39 10.14 -13.23 3.49
CA ALA A 39 11.56 -13.45 3.80
C ALA A 39 11.84 -13.53 5.31
N THR A 40 11.12 -12.76 6.13
CA THR A 40 11.26 -12.72 7.60
C THR A 40 10.57 -13.88 8.34
N LEU A 41 9.83 -14.75 7.63
CA LEU A 41 9.13 -15.94 8.16
C LEU A 41 8.05 -15.68 9.23
N ASP A 42 7.74 -14.42 9.50
CA ASP A 42 6.81 -13.94 10.52
C ASP A 42 5.39 -13.66 9.99
N PHE A 43 5.21 -13.65 8.67
CA PHE A 43 3.90 -13.65 8.01
C PHE A 43 3.68 -14.93 7.22
N LEU A 44 2.45 -15.45 7.28
CA LEU A 44 1.99 -16.58 6.50
C LEU A 44 0.67 -16.21 5.82
N GLU A 45 0.66 -16.26 4.49
CA GLU A 45 -0.52 -16.03 3.66
C GLU A 45 -1.00 -17.37 3.10
N CYS A 46 -2.25 -17.72 3.35
CA CYS A 46 -2.84 -18.98 2.89
C CYS A 46 -4.10 -18.73 2.07
N TYR A 47 -4.35 -19.60 1.09
CA TYR A 47 -5.56 -19.55 0.26
C TYR A 47 -6.51 -20.66 0.68
N LEU A 48 -7.75 -20.29 1.06
CA LEU A 48 -8.76 -21.24 1.48
C LEU A 48 -10.18 -20.73 1.18
N PRO A 49 -11.17 -21.63 1.00
CA PRO A 49 -12.57 -21.26 0.89
C PRO A 49 -13.09 -20.60 2.17
N ALA A 50 -14.06 -19.67 2.04
CA ALA A 50 -14.69 -18.99 3.17
C ALA A 50 -15.24 -19.98 4.21
N SER A 51 -15.88 -21.07 3.76
CA SER A 51 -16.42 -22.09 4.66
C SER A 51 -15.33 -22.80 5.49
N THR A 52 -14.12 -22.97 4.96
CA THR A 52 -12.99 -23.50 5.71
C THR A 52 -12.47 -22.47 6.70
N ALA A 53 -12.43 -21.19 6.30
CA ALA A 53 -11.98 -20.10 7.15
C ALA A 53 -12.89 -19.91 8.38
N GLU A 54 -14.21 -20.05 8.21
CA GLU A 54 -15.18 -19.98 9.32
C GLU A 54 -15.04 -21.15 10.30
N ARG A 55 -14.64 -22.34 9.83
CA ARG A 55 -14.32 -23.48 10.71
C ARG A 55 -13.00 -23.27 11.44
N LEU A 56 -11.99 -22.74 10.74
CA LEU A 56 -10.67 -22.44 11.28
C LEU A 56 -10.72 -21.34 12.34
N LEU A 57 -11.62 -20.37 12.18
CA LEU A 57 -11.76 -19.17 12.99
C LEU A 57 -13.19 -19.06 13.56
N PRO A 58 -13.54 -19.85 14.59
CA PRO A 58 -14.88 -19.88 15.14
C PRO A 58 -15.38 -18.50 15.54
N GLY A 59 -16.58 -18.15 15.09
CA GLY A 59 -17.22 -16.84 15.28
C GLY A 59 -17.12 -15.92 14.07
N ALA A 60 -16.16 -16.16 13.15
CA ALA A 60 -16.14 -15.45 11.87
C ALA A 60 -17.32 -15.87 10.99
N GLU A 61 -17.92 -14.91 10.29
CA GLU A 61 -18.94 -15.14 9.27
C GLU A 61 -18.66 -14.22 8.07
N PHE A 62 -18.24 -14.79 6.95
CA PHE A 62 -17.77 -13.99 5.82
C PHE A 62 -18.91 -13.57 4.90
N HIS A 63 -19.10 -12.26 4.76
CA HIS A 63 -20.04 -11.67 3.82
C HIS A 63 -19.32 -10.90 2.71
N ARG A 64 -19.96 -10.82 1.55
CA ARG A 64 -19.52 -9.96 0.45
C ARG A 64 -20.12 -8.56 0.61
N TYR A 65 -19.25 -7.56 0.66
CA TYR A 65 -19.59 -6.15 0.65
C TYR A 65 -19.28 -5.56 -0.72
N VAL A 66 -20.18 -4.72 -1.24
CA VAL A 66 -20.05 -4.09 -2.55
C VAL A 66 -20.31 -2.60 -2.44
N GLN A 67 -19.39 -1.78 -2.95
CA GLN A 67 -19.53 -0.32 -3.01
C GLN A 67 -19.05 0.18 -4.38
N GLY A 68 -19.99 0.58 -5.24
CA GLY A 68 -19.67 0.97 -6.61
C GLY A 68 -19.07 -0.20 -7.40
N GLN A 69 -17.85 -0.04 -7.89
CA GLN A 69 -17.10 -1.09 -8.60
C GLN A 69 -16.28 -1.99 -7.67
N GLN A 70 -16.22 -1.69 -6.37
CA GLN A 70 -15.39 -2.42 -5.42
C GLN A 70 -16.19 -3.55 -4.77
N SER A 71 -15.61 -4.74 -4.67
CA SER A 71 -16.17 -5.83 -3.88
C SER A 71 -15.11 -6.46 -2.98
N LEU A 72 -15.50 -6.84 -1.77
CA LEU A 72 -14.60 -7.44 -0.78
C LEU A 72 -15.35 -8.40 0.13
N VAL A 73 -14.62 -9.33 0.75
CA VAL A 73 -15.17 -10.33 1.67
C VAL A 73 -14.64 -10.08 3.07
N ARG A 74 -15.52 -9.89 4.06
CA ARG A 74 -15.17 -9.56 5.46
C ARG A 74 -16.13 -10.22 6.43
N SER A 75 -15.68 -10.41 7.67
CA SER A 75 -16.53 -10.78 8.80
C SER A 75 -16.87 -9.56 9.65
N PRO A 76 -18.17 -9.24 9.86
CA PRO A 76 -18.60 -8.21 10.82
C PRO A 76 -18.51 -8.72 12.26
N LEU A 77 -18.44 -10.05 12.46
CA LEU A 77 -18.37 -10.71 13.76
C LEU A 77 -16.91 -10.96 14.16
N PRO A 78 -16.59 -10.93 15.47
CA PRO A 78 -15.28 -11.31 15.97
C PRO A 78 -15.04 -12.80 15.78
N TYR A 79 -13.78 -13.19 15.72
CA TYR A 79 -13.35 -14.59 15.66
C TYR A 79 -12.58 -14.96 16.92
N THR A 80 -12.46 -16.25 17.15
CA THR A 80 -11.60 -16.82 18.18
C THR A 80 -10.60 -17.80 17.57
N VAL A 81 -9.54 -18.11 18.32
CA VAL A 81 -8.54 -19.13 17.98
C VAL A 81 -8.33 -20.06 19.17
N PRO A 82 -7.89 -21.30 18.95
CA PRO A 82 -7.49 -22.20 20.04
C PRO A 82 -6.52 -21.54 21.02
N ALA A 83 -6.68 -21.79 22.32
CA ALA A 83 -5.85 -21.20 23.37
C ALA A 83 -4.35 -21.51 23.20
N GLU A 84 -4.02 -22.66 22.62
CA GLU A 84 -2.66 -23.07 22.28
C GLU A 84 -1.96 -22.15 21.25
N LEU A 85 -2.71 -21.35 20.49
CA LEU A 85 -2.15 -20.38 19.53
C LEU A 85 -1.94 -18.99 20.13
N ALA A 86 -2.38 -18.73 21.36
CA ALA A 86 -2.36 -17.39 21.94
C ALA A 86 -0.94 -16.78 22.02
N GLU A 87 0.10 -17.60 22.18
CA GLU A 87 1.51 -17.17 22.20
C GLU A 87 2.21 -17.27 20.84
N HIS A 88 1.48 -17.70 19.80
CA HIS A 88 2.04 -18.04 18.49
C HIS A 88 1.44 -17.22 17.33
N LEU A 89 0.31 -16.54 17.57
CA LEU A 89 -0.45 -15.82 16.56
C LEU A 89 -0.90 -14.46 17.11
N ASP A 90 -0.43 -13.38 16.50
CA ASP A 90 -0.85 -12.02 16.89
C ASP A 90 -2.27 -11.70 16.42
N PHE A 91 -2.55 -11.93 15.13
CA PHE A 91 -3.88 -11.74 14.53
C PHE A 91 -3.99 -12.41 13.16
N VAL A 92 -5.23 -12.62 12.71
CA VAL A 92 -5.53 -13.01 11.32
C VAL A 92 -5.93 -11.77 10.50
N GLY A 93 -5.18 -11.51 9.44
CA GLY A 93 -5.43 -10.41 8.52
C GLY A 93 -6.67 -10.62 7.64
N GLY A 94 -7.21 -9.54 7.08
CA GLY A 94 -8.27 -9.62 6.08
C GLY A 94 -9.69 -9.90 6.60
N LEU A 95 -9.90 -10.02 7.92
CA LEU A 95 -11.22 -10.30 8.47
C LEU A 95 -12.12 -9.06 8.61
N HIS A 96 -11.64 -8.00 9.26
CA HIS A 96 -12.53 -6.90 9.68
C HIS A 96 -12.27 -5.56 8.99
N ARG A 97 -11.01 -5.25 8.65
CA ARG A 97 -10.63 -3.91 8.17
C ARG A 97 -11.02 -3.68 6.71
N PHE A 98 -11.75 -2.60 6.46
CA PHE A 98 -12.04 -2.10 5.13
C PHE A 98 -10.92 -1.18 4.63
N PRO A 99 -10.63 -1.15 3.32
CA PRO A 99 -9.69 -0.19 2.76
C PRO A 99 -10.21 1.25 2.92
N ALA A 100 -9.31 2.22 2.85
CA ALA A 100 -9.67 3.62 2.97
C ALA A 100 -10.63 4.05 1.84
N GLU A 101 -11.70 4.77 2.20
CA GLU A 101 -12.66 5.25 1.22
C GLU A 101 -12.03 6.29 0.28
N ARG A 102 -12.49 6.27 -0.98
CA ARG A 102 -12.18 7.31 -1.97
C ARG A 102 -12.78 8.64 -1.51
N ARG A 103 -11.99 9.49 -0.86
CA ARG A 103 -12.32 10.91 -0.76
C ARG A 103 -11.92 11.58 -2.06
N ALA A 104 -12.91 11.86 -2.91
CA ALA A 104 -12.68 12.75 -4.04
C ALA A 104 -12.22 14.10 -3.46
N VAL A 105 -10.96 14.46 -3.69
CA VAL A 105 -10.50 15.83 -3.44
C VAL A 105 -11.36 16.69 -4.34
N SER A 106 -12.31 17.43 -3.75
CA SER A 106 -13.15 18.34 -4.50
C SER A 106 -12.22 19.31 -5.22
N ARG A 107 -12.22 19.26 -6.56
CA ARG A 107 -11.59 20.30 -7.36
C ARG A 107 -12.15 21.61 -6.83
N ALA A 108 -11.28 22.49 -6.33
CA ALA A 108 -11.68 23.86 -6.01
C ALA A 108 -12.26 24.45 -7.29
N ARG A 109 -13.60 24.50 -7.38
CA ARG A 109 -14.29 25.14 -8.50
C ARG A 109 -13.88 26.61 -8.42
N ARG A 110 -13.19 27.10 -9.44
CA ARG A 110 -13.00 28.55 -9.59
C ARG A 110 -14.39 29.17 -9.72
N ASP A 111 -14.73 30.03 -8.77
CA ASP A 111 -15.90 30.88 -8.87
C ASP A 111 -15.67 31.85 -10.05
N PRO A 112 -16.49 31.81 -11.11
CA PRO A 112 -16.34 32.69 -12.28
C PRO A 112 -16.41 34.18 -11.91
N GLN A 113 -16.97 34.52 -10.74
CA GLN A 113 -17.20 35.91 -10.33
C GLN A 113 -15.97 36.61 -9.75
N LEU A 114 -14.89 35.89 -9.41
CA LEU A 114 -13.63 36.49 -8.95
C LEU A 114 -12.61 36.78 -10.07
N ALA A 115 -12.96 36.50 -11.33
CA ALA A 115 -12.08 36.63 -12.49
C ALA A 115 -11.55 38.07 -12.76
N PRO A 116 -12.27 39.19 -12.52
CA PRO A 116 -11.76 40.51 -12.91
C PRO A 116 -10.74 41.11 -11.94
N GLN A 117 -10.72 40.69 -10.67
CA GLN A 117 -9.88 41.32 -9.62
C GLN A 117 -8.47 40.71 -9.51
N LEU A 118 -8.23 39.56 -10.17
CA LEU A 118 -6.95 38.84 -10.14
C LEU A 118 -5.98 39.23 -11.27
N ALA A 119 -6.29 40.25 -12.08
CA ALA A 119 -5.41 40.69 -13.17
C ALA A 119 -4.03 41.25 -12.73
N ARG A 120 -3.83 41.46 -11.42
CA ARG A 120 -2.54 41.83 -10.81
C ARG A 120 -1.81 40.67 -10.11
N ALA A 121 -2.45 39.52 -9.94
CA ALA A 121 -1.80 38.32 -9.45
C ALA A 121 -1.25 37.57 -10.66
N SER A 122 0.07 37.34 -10.69
CA SER A 122 0.71 36.51 -11.71
C SER A 122 -0.13 35.25 -11.93
N PHE A 123 -0.56 35.01 -13.17
CA PHE A 123 -1.39 33.88 -13.55
C PHE A 123 -0.71 32.59 -13.09
N HIS A 124 -1.20 31.97 -12.02
CA HIS A 124 -0.59 30.80 -11.42
C HIS A 124 -1.57 29.65 -11.48
N LEU A 125 -1.28 28.66 -12.32
CA LEU A 125 -2.18 27.55 -12.68
C LEU A 125 -2.44 26.54 -11.54
N GLY A 126 -1.80 26.74 -10.38
CA GLY A 126 -1.80 25.80 -9.24
C GLY A 126 -0.38 25.41 -8.87
N VAL A 127 -0.22 24.51 -7.90
CA VAL A 127 1.09 24.04 -7.45
C VAL A 127 1.65 23.05 -8.49
N THR A 128 2.73 23.44 -9.18
CA THR A 128 3.45 22.60 -10.16
C THR A 128 4.86 22.25 -9.66
N PRO A 129 5.56 21.28 -10.28
CA PRO A 129 6.96 21.01 -9.99
C PRO A 129 7.87 22.24 -9.95
N ALA A 130 7.75 23.17 -10.91
CA ALA A 130 8.56 24.39 -10.95
C ALA A 130 8.32 25.29 -9.71
N VAL A 131 7.06 25.41 -9.29
CA VAL A 131 6.65 26.20 -8.11
C VAL A 131 7.21 25.60 -6.83
N LEU A 132 7.13 24.28 -6.68
CA LEU A 132 7.71 23.57 -5.54
C LEU A 132 9.23 23.74 -5.50
N ARG A 133 9.91 23.54 -6.63
CA ARG A 133 11.37 23.72 -6.73
C ARG A 133 11.78 25.14 -6.37
N GLN A 134 11.09 26.15 -6.89
CA GLN A 134 11.37 27.55 -6.53
C GLN A 134 11.11 27.82 -5.04
N ARG A 135 9.97 27.37 -4.49
CA ARG A 135 9.61 27.59 -3.09
C ARG A 135 10.60 26.96 -2.11
N TYR A 136 11.14 25.79 -2.46
CA TYR A 136 12.12 25.06 -1.66
C TYR A 136 13.57 25.31 -2.10
N ASN A 137 13.83 26.35 -2.89
CA ASN A 137 15.17 26.76 -3.34
C ASN A 137 15.97 25.65 -4.06
N MET A 138 15.30 24.79 -4.82
CA MET A 138 15.92 23.74 -5.62
C MET A 138 16.36 24.30 -6.98
N THR A 139 17.62 24.08 -7.33
CA THR A 139 18.25 24.42 -8.61
C THR A 139 18.07 23.30 -9.63
N GLY A 140 18.43 23.51 -10.90
CA GLY A 140 18.39 22.45 -11.93
C GLY A 140 19.33 21.26 -11.65
N GLY A 141 20.36 21.47 -10.81
CA GLY A 141 21.33 20.45 -10.41
C GLY A 141 20.86 19.56 -9.25
N ASP A 142 19.78 19.95 -8.55
CA ASP A 142 19.22 19.18 -7.43
C ASP A 142 18.35 18.03 -7.96
N VAL A 143 19.04 17.04 -8.52
CA VAL A 143 18.50 15.82 -9.12
C VAL A 143 19.39 14.62 -8.73
N GLY A 144 18.81 13.42 -8.66
CA GLY A 144 19.56 12.23 -8.26
C GLY A 144 20.63 11.85 -9.28
N LEU A 145 21.89 11.74 -8.83
CA LEU A 145 23.04 11.36 -9.67
C LEU A 145 23.55 9.94 -9.42
N LEU A 146 23.23 9.36 -8.27
CA LEU A 146 23.74 8.06 -7.87
C LEU A 146 22.87 6.93 -8.44
N PRO A 147 23.45 5.99 -9.22
CA PRO A 147 22.67 4.99 -9.97
C PRO A 147 21.92 3.99 -9.09
N ASN A 148 22.41 3.72 -7.88
CA ASN A 148 21.80 2.77 -6.95
C ASN A 148 20.92 3.43 -5.87
N ASN A 149 20.69 4.75 -5.97
CA ASN A 149 19.74 5.41 -5.11
C ASN A 149 18.34 5.29 -5.72
N SER A 150 17.38 4.80 -4.94
CA SER A 150 16.02 4.55 -5.41
C SER A 150 14.99 5.10 -4.43
N GLN A 151 13.78 5.35 -4.94
CA GLN A 151 12.63 5.77 -4.15
C GLN A 151 11.39 5.04 -4.68
N ALA A 152 10.41 4.83 -3.81
CA ALA A 152 9.14 4.20 -4.16
C ALA A 152 7.98 5.00 -3.58
N CYS A 153 6.84 4.98 -4.26
CA CYS A 153 5.58 5.53 -3.78
C CYS A 153 4.54 4.41 -3.77
N ALA A 154 3.86 4.23 -2.64
CA ALA A 154 2.80 3.25 -2.49
C ALA A 154 1.48 3.97 -2.21
N GLN A 155 0.41 3.51 -2.86
CA GLN A 155 -0.95 3.98 -2.65
C GLN A 155 -1.88 2.77 -2.58
N PHE A 156 -2.98 2.88 -1.84
CA PHE A 156 -3.87 1.75 -1.53
C PHE A 156 -5.31 2.01 -1.95
N LEU A 157 -5.53 2.98 -2.83
CA LEU A 157 -6.79 3.15 -3.54
C LEU A 157 -6.77 2.24 -4.76
N GLU A 158 -7.95 1.81 -5.19
CA GLU A 158 -8.12 1.09 -6.45
C GLU A 158 -8.02 2.09 -7.61
N GLN A 159 -6.80 2.56 -7.83
CA GLN A 159 -6.33 3.44 -8.90
C GLN A 159 -5.05 2.83 -9.42
N TYR A 160 -4.88 2.83 -10.74
CA TYR A 160 -3.75 2.17 -11.38
C TYR A 160 -2.76 3.22 -11.87
N PHE A 161 -1.48 2.92 -11.72
CA PHE A 161 -0.43 3.74 -12.30
C PHE A 161 -0.47 3.63 -13.82
N HIS A 162 -0.48 4.77 -14.50
CA HIS A 162 -0.43 4.84 -15.96
C HIS A 162 0.90 5.47 -16.39
N GLN A 163 1.70 4.71 -17.13
CA GLN A 163 3.02 5.15 -17.59
C GLN A 163 2.92 6.32 -18.60
N ALA A 164 1.85 6.37 -19.40
CA ALA A 164 1.60 7.48 -20.32
C ALA A 164 1.40 8.81 -19.57
N ASP A 165 0.61 8.79 -18.48
CA ASP A 165 0.33 9.96 -17.66
C ASP A 165 1.61 10.52 -17.02
N LEU A 166 2.53 9.66 -16.57
CA LEU A 166 3.83 10.11 -16.05
C LEU A 166 4.66 10.79 -17.15
N ALA A 167 4.71 10.21 -18.34
CA ALA A 167 5.48 10.77 -19.45
C ALA A 167 4.91 12.14 -19.87
N GLU A 168 3.58 12.24 -20.01
CA GLU A 168 2.89 13.50 -20.32
C GLU A 168 3.09 14.54 -19.21
N PHE A 169 2.95 14.15 -17.94
CA PHE A 169 3.18 15.04 -16.80
C PHE A 169 4.60 15.62 -16.82
N MET A 170 5.60 14.78 -17.08
CA MET A 170 6.99 15.20 -17.16
C MET A 170 7.28 16.06 -18.40
N GLN A 171 6.62 15.80 -19.53
CA GLN A 171 6.68 16.67 -20.70
C GLN A 171 6.11 18.07 -20.42
N LEU A 172 4.99 18.15 -19.69
CA LEU A 172 4.33 19.41 -19.36
C LEU A 172 5.06 20.20 -18.27
N PHE A 173 5.61 19.53 -17.25
CA PHE A 173 6.07 20.20 -16.02
C PHE A 173 7.53 19.91 -15.64
N GLY A 174 8.21 19.00 -16.34
CA GLY A 174 9.57 18.55 -16.02
C GLY A 174 10.69 19.26 -16.79
N SER A 175 10.39 20.14 -17.75
CA SER A 175 11.39 20.73 -18.65
C SER A 175 12.50 21.55 -17.96
N GLY A 176 12.27 22.01 -16.72
CA GLY A 176 13.23 22.80 -15.94
C GLY A 176 14.29 22.01 -15.16
N PHE A 177 14.31 20.69 -15.22
CA PHE A 177 15.29 19.84 -14.52
C PHE A 177 15.42 18.46 -15.17
N ALA A 178 16.55 17.78 -14.97
CA ALA A 178 16.71 16.40 -15.44
C ALA A 178 15.74 15.47 -14.69
N HIS A 179 15.01 14.64 -15.43
CA HIS A 179 13.98 13.77 -14.87
C HIS A 179 13.87 12.48 -15.69
N ARG A 180 13.20 11.48 -15.10
CA ARG A 180 12.83 10.25 -15.78
C ARG A 180 11.36 10.32 -16.16
N THR A 181 11.03 9.89 -17.37
CA THR A 181 9.65 9.78 -17.85
C THR A 181 9.05 8.41 -17.59
N GLN A 182 9.85 7.46 -17.09
CA GLN A 182 9.45 6.08 -16.80
C GLN A 182 9.93 5.61 -15.43
N VAL A 183 9.15 4.72 -14.82
CA VAL A 183 9.54 4.00 -13.60
C VAL A 183 10.23 2.69 -13.95
N ASP A 184 11.13 2.21 -13.09
CA ASP A 184 11.82 0.93 -13.30
C ASP A 184 10.91 -0.28 -13.10
N ARG A 185 9.94 -0.15 -12.18
CA ARG A 185 9.05 -1.24 -11.80
C ARG A 185 7.71 -0.71 -11.30
N VAL A 186 6.64 -1.33 -11.76
CA VAL A 186 5.31 -1.23 -11.15
C VAL A 186 5.09 -2.49 -10.32
N VAL A 187 4.68 -2.32 -9.07
CA VAL A 187 4.39 -3.42 -8.15
C VAL A 187 2.90 -3.37 -7.82
N GLY A 188 2.19 -4.45 -8.13
CA GLY A 188 0.73 -4.53 -8.03
C GLY A 188 0.13 -5.12 -9.29
#